data_AF-A0A5N5FXC3-F1
#
_entry.id   AF-A0A5N5FXC3-F1
#
_cell.length_a   1.000
_cell.length_b   1.000
_cell.length_c   1.000
_cell.angle_alpha   90.00
_cell.angle_beta   90.00
_cell.angle_gamma   90.00
#
_symmetry.space_group_name_H-M   'P 1'
#
loop_
_entity.id
_entity.type
_entity.pdbx_description
1 polymer ?
#
loop_
_entity_poly.entity_id
_entity_poly.type
_entity_poly.pdbx_seq_one_letter_code
_entity_poly.pdbx_strand_id
1 'polypeptide(L)'
;MAGGVNRKISAASARAHTRRAKQTSSFQLPAGIFKTSLVALFIGLSAWAYQAVQPPPSKICGSPDGPPHGVPKDNAQHKIVYVHGIDNCRHDAVVAETMSPTWGSMVLLLTDLGDGESDPNPKRTVKSRATDIEELADQLGLGHRFYVIGFSMGGQVIWSCFKFIPHRIAGAALLAPVVNYWWTGIPANLSSQAYSQQLLQDQWAVRVSHYTPWLTYFWNTQKWFPGSSLLAHGEFESIHRDMNVGFGTWEFS
;
A
#
# COMPACT_ATOMS: atom_id res chain seq x y z
N MET A 1 30.63 -2.50 -100.92
CA MET A 1 30.61 -3.85 -100.30
C MET A 1 31.34 -3.77 -98.97
N ALA A 2 30.59 -3.72 -97.87
CA ALA A 2 31.10 -3.49 -96.51
C ALA A 2 31.47 -4.82 -95.84
N GLY A 3 32.70 -4.94 -95.32
CA GLY A 3 33.16 -6.09 -94.52
C GLY A 3 33.07 -5.75 -93.04
N GLY A 4 32.16 -6.43 -92.33
CA GLY A 4 31.77 -6.14 -90.95
C GLY A 4 32.86 -6.38 -89.90
N VAL A 5 32.91 -5.48 -88.91
CA VAL A 5 33.76 -5.59 -87.71
C VAL A 5 33.14 -6.60 -86.75
N ASN A 6 33.84 -7.70 -86.48
CA ASN A 6 33.39 -8.75 -85.59
C ASN A 6 33.81 -8.44 -84.14
N ARG A 7 32.96 -7.74 -83.37
CA ARG A 7 33.19 -7.50 -81.94
C ARG A 7 32.95 -8.79 -81.15
N LYS A 8 34.03 -9.40 -80.64
CA LYS A 8 33.94 -10.52 -79.68
C LYS A 8 33.47 -9.97 -78.32
N ILE A 9 32.21 -10.26 -77.97
CA ILE A 9 31.66 -10.02 -76.65
C ILE A 9 32.20 -11.11 -75.71
N SER A 10 32.84 -10.72 -74.61
CA SER A 10 33.36 -11.66 -73.61
C SER A 10 32.21 -12.40 -72.91
N ALA A 11 32.35 -13.72 -72.72
CA ALA A 11 31.38 -14.52 -71.97
C ALA A 11 31.13 -14.01 -70.53
N ALA A 12 32.06 -13.21 -69.98
CA ALA A 12 31.90 -12.55 -68.69
C ALA A 12 30.83 -11.44 -68.71
N SER A 13 30.64 -10.71 -69.82
CA SER A 13 29.62 -9.66 -69.90
C SER A 13 28.21 -10.22 -70.10
N ALA A 14 28.07 -11.44 -70.65
CA ALA A 14 26.78 -12.11 -70.78
C ALA A 14 26.23 -12.64 -69.44
N ARG A 15 27.11 -12.97 -68.48
CA ARG A 15 26.72 -13.48 -67.15
C ARG A 15 26.24 -12.40 -66.18
N ALA A 16 26.57 -11.13 -66.42
CA ALA A 16 26.09 -10.03 -65.59
C ALA A 16 24.57 -9.81 -65.71
N HIS A 17 23.98 -10.15 -66.86
CA HIS A 17 22.56 -9.92 -67.14
C HIS A 17 21.60 -10.99 -66.59
N THR A 18 22.09 -12.11 -66.04
CA THR A 18 21.24 -13.19 -65.52
C THR A 18 21.22 -13.32 -64.00
N ARG A 19 21.97 -12.48 -63.27
CA ARG A 19 21.86 -12.43 -61.80
C ARG A 19 20.62 -11.61 -61.41
N ARG A 20 19.44 -12.24 -61.43
CA ARG A 20 18.27 -11.71 -60.71
C ARG A 20 18.71 -11.47 -59.27
N ALA A 21 18.69 -10.20 -58.84
CA ALA A 21 18.82 -9.87 -57.44
C ALA A 21 17.76 -10.68 -56.69
N LYS A 22 18.20 -11.50 -55.73
CA LYS A 22 17.30 -12.20 -54.82
C LYS A 22 16.58 -11.10 -54.04
N GLN A 23 15.37 -10.74 -54.46
CA GLN A 23 14.53 -9.84 -53.69
C GLN A 23 14.33 -10.50 -52.34
N THR A 24 15.06 -10.01 -51.34
CA THR A 24 14.73 -10.26 -49.94
C THR A 24 13.38 -9.60 -49.75
N SER A 25 12.32 -10.39 -49.76
CA SER A 25 10.99 -9.95 -49.34
C SER A 25 11.09 -9.63 -47.84
N SER A 26 11.51 -8.40 -47.51
CA SER A 26 11.20 -7.84 -46.21
C SER A 26 9.68 -7.85 -46.12
N PHE A 27 9.12 -8.58 -45.16
CA PHE A 27 7.70 -8.60 -44.90
C PHE A 27 7.28 -7.17 -44.50
N GLN A 28 6.92 -6.35 -45.48
CA GLN A 28 6.48 -4.98 -45.25
C GLN A 28 5.01 -5.06 -44.83
N LEU A 29 4.79 -5.13 -43.52
CA LEU A 29 3.46 -4.87 -42.96
C LEU A 29 3.04 -3.46 -43.41
N PRO A 30 1.82 -3.29 -43.94
CA PRO A 30 1.29 -1.96 -44.27
C PRO A 30 1.47 -1.03 -43.08
N ALA A 31 2.01 0.18 -43.28
CA ALA A 31 2.33 1.10 -42.19
C ALA A 31 1.13 1.36 -41.24
N GLY A 32 -0.09 1.29 -41.76
CA GLY A 32 -1.33 1.36 -40.97
C GLY A 32 -1.54 0.17 -40.03
N ILE A 33 -1.20 -1.05 -40.45
CA ILE A 33 -1.33 -2.26 -39.62
C ILE A 33 -0.28 -2.24 -38.50
N PHE A 34 0.97 -1.87 -38.79
CA PHE A 34 2.00 -1.76 -37.75
C PHE A 34 1.65 -0.70 -36.69
N LYS A 35 1.16 0.47 -37.12
CA LYS A 35 0.69 1.51 -36.20
C LYS A 35 -0.50 1.04 -35.36
N THR A 36 -1.47 0.35 -35.96
CA THR A 36 -2.61 -0.21 -35.23
C THR A 36 -2.18 -1.30 -34.24
N SER A 37 -1.25 -2.18 -34.62
CA SER A 37 -0.70 -3.19 -33.70
C SER A 37 0.05 -2.57 -32.53
N LEU A 38 0.83 -1.51 -32.76
CA LEU A 38 1.50 -0.78 -31.68
C LEU A 38 0.51 -0.09 -30.73
N VAL A 39 -0.55 0.52 -31.27
CA VAL A 39 -1.60 1.15 -30.45
C VAL A 39 -2.35 0.09 -29.65
N ALA A 40 -2.72 -1.04 -30.26
CA ALA A 40 -3.38 -2.14 -29.57
C ALA A 40 -2.49 -2.74 -28.47
N LEU A 41 -1.19 -2.92 -28.73
CA LEU A 41 -0.22 -3.37 -27.74
C LEU A 41 -0.11 -2.37 -26.58
N PHE A 42 -0.02 -1.08 -26.88
CA PHE A 42 0.04 -0.03 -25.85
C PHE A 42 -1.22 -0.02 -24.97
N ILE A 43 -2.41 -0.12 -25.57
CA ILE A 43 -3.67 -0.19 -24.84
C ILE A 43 -3.71 -1.47 -23.98
N GLY A 44 -3.32 -2.61 -24.54
CA GLY A 44 -3.28 -3.88 -23.81
C GLY A 44 -2.33 -3.86 -22.63
N LEU A 45 -1.11 -3.34 -22.82
CA LEU A 45 -0.12 -3.17 -21.74
C LEU A 45 -0.61 -2.17 -20.68
N SER A 46 -1.25 -1.08 -21.09
CA SER A 46 -1.80 -0.08 -20.17
C SER A 46 -2.95 -0.66 -19.34
N ALA A 47 -3.84 -1.43 -19.96
CA ALA A 47 -4.94 -2.11 -19.28
C ALA A 47 -4.42 -3.18 -18.31
N TRP A 48 -3.43 -3.97 -18.73
CA TRP A 48 -2.77 -4.94 -17.86
C TRP A 48 -2.07 -4.26 -16.67
N ALA A 49 -1.30 -3.20 -16.92
CA ALA A 49 -0.62 -2.45 -15.87
C ALA A 49 -1.63 -1.84 -14.88
N TYR A 50 -2.73 -1.28 -15.38
CA TYR A 50 -3.82 -0.78 -14.55
C TYR A 50 -4.37 -1.90 -13.66
N GLN A 51 -4.73 -3.05 -14.22
CA GLN A 51 -5.25 -4.18 -13.44
C GLN A 51 -4.23 -4.71 -12.42
N ALA A 52 -2.95 -4.73 -12.76
CA ALA A 52 -1.88 -5.24 -11.89
C ALA A 52 -1.62 -4.34 -10.66
N VAL A 53 -1.95 -3.05 -10.73
CA VAL A 53 -1.77 -2.12 -9.61
C VAL A 53 -3.04 -1.92 -8.79
N GLN A 54 -4.21 -2.35 -9.30
CA GLN A 54 -5.45 -2.28 -8.54
C GLN A 54 -5.52 -3.45 -7.55
N PRO A 55 -5.65 -3.18 -6.25
CA PRO A 55 -5.98 -4.23 -5.31
C PRO A 55 -7.37 -4.82 -5.62
N PRO A 56 -7.60 -6.13 -5.36
CA PRO A 56 -8.94 -6.70 -5.45
C PRO A 56 -9.87 -6.00 -4.44
N PRO A 57 -11.20 -6.02 -4.65
CA PRO A 57 -12.14 -5.50 -3.68
C PRO A 57 -11.88 -6.09 -2.29
N SER A 58 -11.84 -5.22 -1.29
CA SER A 58 -11.66 -5.58 0.12
C SER A 58 -12.66 -6.66 0.52
N LYS A 59 -12.16 -7.78 1.04
CA LYS A 59 -13.00 -8.79 1.67
C LYS A 59 -13.22 -8.38 3.11
N ILE A 60 -14.47 -8.44 3.57
CA ILE A 60 -14.81 -8.36 4.98
C ILE A 60 -14.14 -9.57 5.65
N CYS A 61 -13.29 -9.34 6.63
CA CYS A 61 -12.63 -10.39 7.40
C CYS A 61 -13.37 -10.58 8.73
N GLY A 62 -13.72 -11.81 9.11
CA GLY A 62 -14.40 -12.07 10.38
C GLY A 62 -15.88 -12.46 10.23
N SER A 63 -16.47 -12.86 11.37
CA SER A 63 -17.82 -13.40 11.50
C SER A 63 -18.67 -12.48 12.40
N PRO A 64 -19.98 -12.28 12.11
CA PRO A 64 -20.77 -11.11 12.57
C PRO A 64 -21.02 -10.94 14.07
N ASP A 65 -20.52 -11.85 14.92
CA ASP A 65 -21.11 -12.12 16.24
C ASP A 65 -20.06 -12.14 17.35
N GLY A 66 -19.40 -11.01 17.55
CA GLY A 66 -18.35 -10.87 18.54
C GLY A 66 -18.58 -9.72 19.51
N PRO A 67 -18.82 -9.96 20.82
CA PRO A 67 -19.02 -8.86 21.76
C PRO A 67 -17.74 -8.00 21.86
N PRO A 68 -17.86 -6.67 22.08
CA PRO A 68 -16.71 -5.83 22.42
C PRO A 68 -16.00 -6.44 23.63
N HIS A 69 -14.68 -6.62 23.53
CA HIS A 69 -13.89 -7.11 24.64
C HIS A 69 -13.73 -5.95 25.63
N GLY A 70 -14.23 -6.11 26.86
CA GLY A 70 -14.17 -5.06 27.87
C GLY A 70 -15.13 -5.33 29.02
N VAL A 71 -14.95 -4.59 30.11
CA VAL A 71 -15.92 -4.60 31.20
C VAL A 71 -17.11 -3.70 30.86
N PRO A 72 -18.31 -3.99 31.41
CA PRO A 72 -19.45 -3.08 31.32
C PRO A 72 -19.05 -1.65 31.71
N LYS A 73 -19.52 -0.67 30.94
CA LYS A 73 -19.19 0.75 31.07
C LYS A 73 -19.30 1.26 32.52
N ASP A 74 -20.31 0.81 33.25
CA ASP A 74 -20.59 1.25 34.62
C ASP A 74 -19.55 0.76 35.64
N ASN A 75 -18.78 -0.27 35.28
CA ASN A 75 -17.71 -0.82 36.10
C ASN A 75 -16.33 -0.27 35.70
N ALA A 76 -16.26 0.58 34.66
CA ALA A 76 -15.01 1.10 34.13
C ALA A 76 -14.52 2.38 34.85
N GLN A 77 -13.59 2.27 35.81
CA GLN A 77 -12.81 3.40 36.37
C GLN A 77 -12.02 4.20 35.32
N HIS A 78 -11.49 3.57 34.26
CA HIS A 78 -10.78 4.23 33.18
C HIS A 78 -11.40 3.93 31.81
N LYS A 79 -11.41 4.95 30.95
CA LYS A 79 -12.01 4.89 29.61
C LYS A 79 -10.88 5.01 28.61
N ILE A 80 -10.44 3.89 28.07
CA ILE A 80 -9.24 3.80 27.24
C ILE A 80 -9.61 3.13 25.93
N VAL A 81 -9.31 3.74 24.80
CA VAL A 81 -9.43 3.14 23.46
C VAL A 81 -8.09 2.53 23.06
N TYR A 82 -8.06 1.30 22.58
CA TYR A 82 -6.83 0.61 22.18
C TYR A 82 -6.78 0.33 20.68
N VAL A 83 -5.84 0.96 20.00
CA VAL A 83 -5.61 0.80 18.57
C VAL A 83 -4.50 -0.25 18.36
N HIS A 84 -4.84 -1.35 17.69
CA HIS A 84 -3.90 -2.44 17.41
C HIS A 84 -2.92 -2.12 16.27
N GLY A 85 -1.95 -3.02 16.09
CA GLY A 85 -1.02 -3.00 14.96
C GLY A 85 -1.57 -3.67 13.70
N ILE A 86 -0.76 -3.67 12.64
CA ILE A 86 -1.03 -4.34 11.37
C ILE A 86 -1.25 -5.86 11.58
N ASP A 87 -2.14 -6.49 10.82
CA ASP A 87 -2.42 -7.95 10.85
C ASP A 87 -2.90 -8.50 12.22
N ASN A 88 -3.43 -7.63 13.08
CA ASN A 88 -4.07 -8.03 14.34
C ASN A 88 -5.58 -7.91 14.20
N CYS A 89 -6.32 -8.74 14.92
CA CYS A 89 -7.76 -8.64 15.02
C CYS A 89 -8.20 -8.29 16.46
N ARG A 90 -9.51 -8.17 16.66
CA ARG A 90 -10.11 -7.90 17.97
C ARG A 90 -9.72 -8.87 19.12
N HIS A 91 -9.12 -10.01 18.78
CA HIS A 91 -8.66 -11.02 19.73
C HIS A 91 -7.18 -10.84 20.13
N ASP A 92 -6.38 -10.08 19.37
CA ASP A 92 -4.94 -9.91 19.58
C ASP A 92 -4.63 -8.70 20.47
N ALA A 93 -5.46 -8.50 21.48
CA ALA A 93 -5.31 -7.41 22.43
C ALA A 93 -4.28 -7.78 23.50
N VAL A 94 -3.00 -7.85 23.09
CA VAL A 94 -1.84 -8.10 23.96
C VAL A 94 -1.93 -7.28 25.24
N VAL A 95 -2.40 -6.04 25.14
CA VAL A 95 -2.61 -5.13 26.28
C VAL A 95 -3.72 -5.59 27.22
N ALA A 96 -4.83 -6.13 26.73
CA ALA A 96 -5.89 -6.66 27.60
C ALA A 96 -5.48 -7.96 28.30
N GLU A 97 -4.66 -8.80 27.66
CA GLU A 97 -4.17 -10.05 28.27
C GLU A 97 -3.07 -9.83 29.32
N THR A 98 -2.20 -8.82 29.12
CA THR A 98 -1.10 -8.52 30.06
C THR A 98 -1.49 -7.53 31.17
N MET A 99 -2.62 -6.84 31.05
CA MET A 99 -3.08 -5.94 32.11
C MET A 99 -3.73 -6.70 33.25
N SER A 100 -3.28 -6.39 34.47
CA SER A 100 -3.80 -6.98 35.71
C SER A 100 -5.32 -6.75 35.85
N PRO A 101 -6.09 -7.74 36.35
CA PRO A 101 -7.50 -7.57 36.72
C PRO A 101 -7.76 -6.39 37.66
N THR A 102 -6.76 -5.96 38.43
CA THR A 102 -6.86 -4.82 39.36
C THR A 102 -6.94 -3.45 38.68
N TRP A 103 -6.59 -3.34 37.40
CA TRP A 103 -6.85 -2.14 36.59
C TRP A 103 -8.28 -2.13 36.04
N GLY A 104 -9.07 -3.17 36.34
CA GLY A 104 -10.51 -3.19 36.63
C GLY A 104 -11.51 -2.69 35.58
N SER A 105 -11.05 -2.08 34.51
CA SER A 105 -11.82 -0.98 33.94
C SER A 105 -11.22 -0.41 32.66
N MET A 106 -11.41 -1.13 31.55
CA MET A 106 -10.94 -0.72 30.24
C MET A 106 -11.99 -1.06 29.18
N VAL A 107 -12.33 -0.09 28.32
CA VAL A 107 -13.15 -0.32 27.12
C VAL A 107 -12.21 -0.56 25.95
N LEU A 108 -11.65 -1.76 25.89
CA LEU A 108 -10.72 -2.13 24.82
C LEU A 108 -11.47 -2.14 23.48
N LEU A 109 -11.17 -1.13 22.67
CA LEU A 109 -11.84 -0.90 21.41
C LEU A 109 -10.82 -0.98 20.29
N LEU A 110 -10.72 -2.15 19.67
CA LEU A 110 -9.86 -2.38 18.52
C LEU A 110 -10.45 -1.66 17.32
N THR A 111 -9.83 -0.55 16.93
CA THR A 111 -10.21 0.15 15.71
C THR A 111 -9.61 -0.61 14.53
N ASP A 112 -10.41 -1.49 13.95
CA ASP A 112 -10.03 -2.22 12.75
C ASP A 112 -9.78 -1.22 11.60
N LEU A 113 -8.53 -1.17 11.17
CA LEU A 113 -8.04 -0.30 10.11
C LEU A 113 -8.43 -0.78 8.71
N GLY A 114 -9.49 -1.60 8.62
CA GLY A 114 -10.00 -2.20 7.39
C GLY A 114 -9.59 -3.66 7.25
N ASP A 115 -8.73 -4.16 8.15
CA ASP A 115 -8.72 -5.57 8.48
C ASP A 115 -10.02 -5.88 9.26
N GLY A 116 -10.52 -7.10 9.19
CA GLY A 116 -11.76 -7.44 9.91
C GLY A 116 -13.08 -7.01 9.24
N GLU A 117 -14.13 -6.86 10.06
CA GLU A 117 -15.53 -6.65 9.61
C GLU A 117 -15.90 -5.17 9.39
N SER A 118 -14.90 -4.29 9.43
CA SER A 118 -15.13 -2.86 9.24
C SER A 118 -15.52 -2.54 7.80
N ASP A 119 -16.44 -1.58 7.63
CA ASP A 119 -16.83 -1.12 6.30
C ASP A 119 -15.60 -0.65 5.51
N PRO A 120 -15.36 -1.20 4.31
CA PRO A 120 -14.23 -0.76 3.53
C PRO A 120 -14.46 0.69 3.07
N ASN A 121 -13.70 1.61 3.64
CA ASN A 121 -13.71 3.01 3.25
C ASN A 121 -12.56 3.30 2.25
N PRO A 122 -12.83 3.35 0.93
CA PRO A 122 -11.80 3.67 -0.07
C PRO A 122 -11.30 5.12 -0.01
N LYS A 123 -11.92 5.99 0.80
CA LYS A 123 -11.52 7.39 1.02
C LYS A 123 -10.90 7.61 2.39
N ARG A 124 -10.40 6.56 3.06
CA ARG A 124 -9.80 6.68 4.40
C ARG A 124 -8.62 7.65 4.36
N THR A 125 -8.60 8.60 5.29
CA THR A 125 -7.55 9.62 5.42
C THR A 125 -6.97 9.61 6.82
N VAL A 126 -5.82 10.27 7.01
CA VAL A 126 -5.25 10.50 8.35
C VAL A 126 -6.30 11.16 9.27
N LYS A 127 -7.06 12.13 8.76
CA LYS A 127 -8.13 12.81 9.52
C LYS A 127 -9.30 11.89 9.85
N SER A 128 -9.78 11.08 8.89
CA SER A 128 -10.94 10.23 9.14
C SER A 128 -10.67 9.21 10.24
N ARG A 129 -9.46 8.64 10.31
CA ARG A 129 -9.07 7.71 11.39
C ARG A 129 -9.22 8.31 12.78
N ALA A 130 -8.94 9.62 12.92
CA ALA A 130 -9.12 10.31 14.19
C ALA A 130 -10.61 10.56 14.51
N THR A 131 -11.39 11.00 13.51
CA THR A 131 -12.83 11.24 13.71
C THR A 131 -13.61 9.95 13.93
N ASP A 132 -13.20 8.83 13.34
CA ASP A 132 -13.78 7.50 13.59
C ASP A 132 -13.64 7.13 15.08
N ILE A 133 -12.47 7.40 15.68
CA ILE A 133 -12.24 7.19 17.13
C ILE A 133 -13.12 8.12 17.98
N GLU A 134 -13.25 9.38 17.58
CA GLU A 134 -14.08 10.35 18.29
C GLU A 134 -15.56 9.94 18.29
N GLU A 135 -16.10 9.60 17.12
CA GLU A 135 -17.49 9.17 16.96
C GLU A 135 -17.76 7.90 17.76
N LEU A 136 -16.85 6.93 17.69
CA LEU A 136 -16.98 5.69 18.42
C LEU A 136 -16.91 5.90 19.94
N ALA A 137 -16.05 6.81 20.40
CA ALA A 137 -16.02 7.21 21.81
C ALA A 137 -17.34 7.89 22.24
N ASP A 138 -17.99 8.66 21.37
CA ASP A 138 -19.31 9.26 21.62
C ASP A 138 -20.42 8.21 21.67
N GLN A 139 -20.45 7.27 20.72
CA GLN A 139 -21.44 6.18 20.69
C GLN A 139 -21.35 5.30 21.94
N LEU A 140 -20.13 5.05 22.44
CA LEU A 140 -19.90 4.31 23.69
C LEU A 140 -20.13 5.19 24.93
N GLY A 141 -20.31 6.50 24.75
CA GLY A 141 -20.44 7.49 25.81
C GLY A 141 -19.25 7.47 26.77
N LEU A 142 -18.04 7.44 26.24
CA LEU A 142 -16.80 7.55 27.01
C LEU A 142 -16.67 8.94 27.67
N GLY A 143 -17.54 9.88 27.31
CA GLY A 143 -17.57 11.23 27.86
C GLY A 143 -16.63 12.15 27.10
N HIS A 144 -16.45 13.37 27.61
CA HIS A 144 -15.77 14.43 26.88
C HIS A 144 -14.29 14.14 26.57
N ARG A 145 -13.59 13.42 27.47
CA ARG A 145 -12.21 12.99 27.23
C ARG A 145 -11.98 11.54 27.63
N PHE A 146 -11.15 10.85 26.86
CA PHE A 146 -10.78 9.45 27.07
C PHE A 146 -9.28 9.24 26.80
N TYR A 147 -8.74 8.14 27.30
CA TYR A 147 -7.35 7.76 27.06
C TYR A 147 -7.25 6.94 25.77
N VAL A 148 -6.09 6.96 25.13
CA VAL A 148 -5.83 6.15 23.94
C VAL A 148 -4.51 5.40 24.06
N ILE A 149 -4.45 4.16 23.57
CA ILE A 149 -3.22 3.37 23.51
C ILE A 149 -3.05 2.89 22.08
N GLY A 150 -1.90 3.14 21.47
CA GLY A 150 -1.60 2.69 20.11
C GLY A 150 -0.42 1.72 20.10
N PHE A 151 -0.63 0.51 19.60
CA PHE A 151 0.43 -0.47 19.39
C PHE A 151 0.85 -0.51 17.92
N SER A 152 2.16 -0.50 17.64
CA SER A 152 2.69 -0.63 16.27
C SER A 152 2.06 0.39 15.31
N MET A 153 1.39 -0.05 14.24
CA MET A 153 0.67 0.82 13.31
C MET A 153 -0.40 1.67 14.00
N GLY A 154 -0.98 1.18 15.09
CA GLY A 154 -1.94 1.92 15.89
C GLY A 154 -1.37 3.21 16.48
N GLY A 155 -0.05 3.29 16.68
CA GLY A 155 0.62 4.54 17.07
C GLY A 155 0.38 5.67 16.08
N GLN A 156 0.30 5.40 14.78
CA GLN A 156 0.00 6.41 13.77
C GLN A 156 -1.42 6.96 13.88
N VAL A 157 -2.37 6.12 14.27
CA VAL A 157 -3.74 6.57 14.52
C VAL A 157 -3.75 7.52 15.73
N ILE A 158 -2.99 7.21 16.78
CA ILE A 158 -2.86 8.09 17.94
C ILE A 158 -2.25 9.44 17.57
N TRP A 159 -1.23 9.46 16.70
CA TRP A 159 -0.69 10.70 16.15
C TRP A 159 -1.75 11.51 15.37
N SER A 160 -2.64 10.83 14.66
CA SER A 160 -3.78 11.46 13.99
C SER A 160 -4.75 12.06 15.01
N CYS A 161 -5.02 11.36 16.11
CA CYS A 161 -5.87 11.86 17.20
C CYS A 161 -5.30 13.14 17.84
N PHE A 162 -3.99 13.18 18.09
CA PHE A 162 -3.35 14.40 18.61
C PHE A 162 -3.50 15.59 17.67
N LYS A 163 -3.48 15.37 16.34
CA LYS A 163 -3.65 16.47 15.39
C LYS A 163 -5.10 16.93 15.29
N PHE A 164 -6.03 16.00 15.12
CA PHE A 164 -7.40 16.34 14.69
C PHE A 164 -8.41 16.40 15.83
N ILE A 165 -8.21 15.65 16.91
CA ILE A 165 -9.11 15.62 18.07
C ILE A 165 -8.38 15.82 19.41
N PRO A 166 -7.36 16.69 19.54
CA PRO A 166 -6.58 16.82 20.77
C PRO A 166 -7.45 17.16 21.99
N HIS A 167 -8.57 17.86 21.77
CA HIS A 167 -9.51 18.25 22.81
C HIS A 167 -10.23 17.06 23.47
N ARG A 168 -10.29 15.89 22.79
CA ARG A 168 -10.90 14.63 23.26
C ARG A 168 -9.93 13.71 23.98
N ILE A 169 -8.62 13.96 23.91
CA ILE A 169 -7.61 13.06 24.46
C ILE A 169 -7.25 13.46 25.89
N ALA A 170 -7.57 12.61 26.87
CA ALA A 170 -7.19 12.76 28.27
C ALA A 170 -5.71 12.41 28.51
N GLY A 171 -5.19 11.45 27.74
CA GLY A 171 -3.82 10.97 27.80
C GLY A 171 -3.62 9.85 26.78
N ALA A 172 -2.36 9.51 26.52
CA ALA A 172 -2.04 8.54 25.50
C ALA A 172 -0.78 7.72 25.82
N ALA A 173 -0.75 6.48 25.35
CA ALA A 173 0.44 5.63 25.36
C ALA A 173 0.73 5.10 23.95
N LEU A 174 2.00 5.10 23.55
CA LEU A 174 2.49 4.55 22.30
C LEU A 174 3.37 3.33 22.62
N LEU A 175 2.96 2.15 22.17
CA LEU A 175 3.66 0.89 22.42
C LEU A 175 4.31 0.42 21.12
N ALA A 176 5.64 0.42 21.09
CA ALA A 176 6.43 0.09 19.89
C ALA A 176 5.86 0.72 18.59
N PRO A 177 5.62 2.04 18.55
CA PRO A 177 4.87 2.67 17.46
C PRO A 177 5.65 2.62 16.14
N VAL A 178 4.94 2.39 15.04
CA VAL A 178 5.47 2.64 13.70
C VAL A 178 5.56 4.15 13.49
N VAL A 179 6.73 4.61 13.05
CA VAL A 179 7.02 6.03 12.77
C VAL A 179 7.13 6.23 11.27
N ASN A 180 6.60 7.35 10.77
CA ASN A 180 6.81 7.75 9.38
C ASN A 180 8.14 8.49 9.26
N TYR A 181 9.05 7.93 8.47
CA TYR A 181 10.41 8.44 8.28
C TYR A 181 10.49 9.76 7.48
N TRP A 182 9.38 10.22 6.92
CA TRP A 182 9.32 11.48 6.15
C TRP A 182 8.62 12.61 6.90
N TRP A 183 8.35 12.45 8.20
CA TRP A 183 7.81 13.54 9.02
C TRP A 183 8.81 14.68 9.17
N THR A 184 8.37 15.88 8.77
CA THR A 184 9.15 17.12 8.84
C THR A 184 9.49 17.55 10.27
N GLY A 185 8.74 17.08 11.27
CA GLY A 185 9.01 17.33 12.68
C GLY A 185 10.15 16.50 13.29
N ILE A 186 10.65 15.48 12.57
CA ILE A 186 11.75 14.63 13.03
C ILE A 186 13.04 15.05 12.33
N PRO A 187 14.16 15.25 13.05
CA PRO A 187 15.45 15.54 12.43
C PRO A 187 15.84 14.51 11.37
N ALA A 188 16.23 14.97 10.19
CA ALA A 188 16.49 14.10 9.04
C ALA A 188 17.59 13.05 9.29
N ASN A 189 18.58 13.36 10.13
CA ASN A 189 19.61 12.41 10.55
C ASN A 189 19.04 11.27 11.40
N LEU A 190 18.19 11.59 12.39
CA LEU A 190 17.53 10.60 13.24
C LEU A 190 16.58 9.74 12.42
N SER A 191 15.82 10.36 11.52
CA SER A 191 14.92 9.62 10.64
C SER A 191 15.67 8.67 9.72
N SER A 192 16.76 9.13 9.10
CA SER A 192 17.60 8.30 8.23
C SER A 192 18.23 7.14 9.00
N GLN A 193 18.67 7.38 10.24
CA GLN A 193 19.22 6.35 11.10
C GLN A 193 18.16 5.29 11.45
N ALA A 194 16.98 5.70 11.91
CA ALA A 194 15.89 4.78 12.24
C ALA A 194 15.42 4.00 11.01
N TYR A 195 15.31 4.65 9.86
CA TYR A 195 14.98 4.03 8.58
C TYR A 195 16.01 2.96 8.18
N SER A 196 17.30 3.24 8.35
CA SER A 196 18.38 2.31 8.00
C SER A 196 18.41 1.02 8.83
N GLN A 197 17.73 1.00 9.98
CA GLN A 197 17.62 -0.18 10.84
C GLN A 197 16.57 -1.19 10.34
N GLN A 198 15.69 -0.80 9.42
CA GLN A 198 14.72 -1.71 8.82
C GLN A 198 15.40 -2.73 7.90
N LEU A 199 14.76 -3.89 7.70
CA LEU A 199 15.16 -4.83 6.67
C LEU A 199 15.17 -4.15 5.30
N LEU A 200 16.09 -4.56 4.41
CA LEU A 200 16.19 -3.96 3.07
C LEU A 200 14.87 -4.05 2.28
N GLN A 201 14.12 -5.15 2.42
CA GLN A 201 12.81 -5.31 1.80
C GLN A 201 11.77 -4.30 2.33
N ASP A 202 11.79 -4.04 3.63
CA ASP A 202 10.88 -3.09 4.28
C ASP A 202 11.24 -1.66 3.91
N GLN A 203 12.53 -1.34 3.86
CA GLN A 203 13.04 -0.07 3.37
C GLN A 203 12.47 0.26 1.98
N TRP A 204 12.48 -0.70 1.06
CA TRP A 204 11.87 -0.51 -0.26
C TRP A 204 10.36 -0.44 -0.21
N ALA A 205 9.70 -1.32 0.54
CA ALA A 205 8.25 -1.35 0.62
C ALA A 205 7.69 -0.01 1.15
N VAL A 206 8.27 0.55 2.22
CA VAL A 206 7.83 1.86 2.74
C VAL A 206 8.19 3.02 1.81
N ARG A 207 9.27 2.93 1.03
CA ARG A 207 9.58 3.93 -0.03
C ARG A 207 8.54 3.94 -1.12
N VAL A 208 8.12 2.76 -1.58
CA VAL A 208 7.05 2.64 -2.57
C VAL A 208 5.78 3.24 -2.03
N SER A 209 5.41 2.93 -0.78
CA SER A 209 4.24 3.54 -0.13
C SER A 209 4.32 5.05 0.02
N HIS A 210 5.51 5.61 0.24
CA HIS A 210 5.69 7.05 0.36
C HIS A 210 5.67 7.78 -0.99
N TYR A 211 6.52 7.36 -1.94
CA TYR A 211 6.74 8.10 -3.19
C TYR A 211 5.78 7.71 -4.31
N THR A 212 5.31 6.47 -4.31
CA THR A 212 4.47 5.91 -5.38
C THR A 212 3.37 5.02 -4.77
N PRO A 213 2.48 5.56 -3.92
CA PRO A 213 1.50 4.76 -3.17
C PRO A 213 0.58 3.90 -4.05
N TRP A 214 0.36 4.31 -5.30
CA TRP A 214 -0.40 3.55 -6.30
C TRP A 214 0.28 2.24 -6.72
N LEU A 215 1.58 2.07 -6.47
CA LEU A 215 2.34 0.83 -6.71
C LEU A 215 2.45 -0.07 -5.48
N THR A 216 1.97 0.34 -4.30
CA THR A 216 2.16 -0.41 -3.06
C THR A 216 1.58 -1.81 -3.11
N TYR A 217 0.37 -1.96 -3.67
CA TYR A 217 -0.25 -3.28 -3.87
C TYR A 217 0.60 -4.15 -4.81
N PHE A 218 0.91 -3.61 -5.99
CA PHE A 218 1.74 -4.31 -6.98
C PHE A 218 3.07 -4.76 -6.38
N TRP A 219 3.81 -3.85 -5.74
CA TRP A 219 5.11 -4.14 -5.15
C TRP A 219 5.07 -5.30 -4.16
N ASN A 220 4.11 -5.27 -3.23
CA ASN A 220 4.04 -6.26 -2.17
C ASN A 220 3.45 -7.61 -2.60
N THR A 221 2.90 -7.72 -3.80
CA THR A 221 2.34 -8.97 -4.35
C THR A 221 3.26 -9.65 -5.37
N GLN A 222 4.40 -9.05 -5.71
CA GLN A 222 5.35 -9.64 -6.65
C GLN A 222 6.11 -10.81 -6.03
N LYS A 223 6.36 -11.85 -6.84
CA LYS A 223 7.15 -13.04 -6.45
C LYS A 223 8.64 -12.91 -6.76
N TRP A 224 9.02 -11.90 -7.54
CA TRP A 224 10.40 -11.76 -8.06
C TRP A 224 11.32 -11.02 -7.09
N PHE A 225 10.77 -10.34 -6.10
CA PHE A 225 11.49 -9.65 -5.04
C PHE A 225 10.65 -9.68 -3.76
N PRO A 226 11.28 -9.60 -2.57
CA PRO A 226 10.55 -9.63 -1.32
C PRO A 226 9.73 -8.36 -1.13
N GLY A 227 8.45 -8.53 -0.79
CA GLY A 227 7.59 -7.47 -0.27
C GLY A 227 7.92 -7.13 1.18
N SER A 228 7.08 -6.31 1.81
CA SER A 228 7.17 -6.01 3.23
C SER A 228 7.17 -7.30 4.07
N SER A 229 8.09 -7.40 5.04
CA SER A 229 8.14 -8.49 6.02
C SER A 229 6.84 -8.59 6.83
N LEU A 230 6.15 -7.46 7.02
CA LEU A 230 4.87 -7.35 7.73
C LEU A 230 3.72 -8.05 6.98
N LEU A 231 3.88 -8.33 5.70
CA LEU A 231 2.87 -8.95 4.84
C LEU A 231 3.08 -10.46 4.68
N ALA A 232 4.07 -11.05 5.38
CA ALA A 232 4.38 -12.47 5.27
C ALA A 232 3.27 -13.39 5.83
N HIS A 233 2.33 -12.85 6.60
CA HIS A 233 1.33 -13.61 7.36
C HIS A 233 -0.11 -13.51 6.83
N GLY A 234 -0.40 -12.65 5.85
CA GLY A 234 -1.74 -12.52 5.28
C GLY A 234 -1.83 -11.66 4.00
N GLU A 235 -2.74 -12.02 3.09
CA GLU A 235 -3.07 -11.24 1.90
C GLU A 235 -4.25 -10.29 2.18
N PHE A 236 -4.10 -9.38 3.15
CA PHE A 236 -5.17 -8.43 3.48
C PHE A 236 -4.93 -7.07 2.81
N GLU A 237 -5.92 -6.65 2.02
CA GLU A 237 -5.87 -5.46 1.17
C GLU A 237 -5.69 -4.16 1.97
N SER A 238 -6.34 -4.11 3.12
CA SER A 238 -6.26 -3.08 4.16
C SER A 238 -4.83 -2.78 4.58
N ILE A 239 -3.95 -3.78 4.63
CA ILE A 239 -2.55 -3.58 5.00
C ILE A 239 -1.84 -2.68 3.99
N HIS A 240 -2.09 -2.85 2.68
CA HIS A 240 -1.49 -1.97 1.67
C HIS A 240 -2.00 -0.54 1.78
N ARG A 241 -3.27 -0.35 2.16
CA ARG A 241 -3.83 0.98 2.44
C ARG A 241 -3.22 1.60 3.69
N ASP A 242 -3.04 0.81 4.76
CA ASP A 242 -2.41 1.28 5.99
C ASP A 242 -0.96 1.68 5.77
N MET A 243 -0.22 0.94 4.93
CA MET A 243 1.11 1.36 4.50
C MET A 243 1.06 2.68 3.73
N ASN A 244 0.10 2.87 2.82
CA ASN A 244 -0.05 4.10 2.07
C ASN A 244 -0.43 5.30 2.95
N VAL A 245 -1.40 5.15 3.85
CA VAL A 245 -1.79 6.22 4.77
C VAL A 245 -0.66 6.48 5.75
N GLY A 246 -0.01 5.43 6.25
CA GLY A 246 0.99 5.52 7.28
C GLY A 246 2.31 6.14 6.84
N PHE A 247 2.79 5.71 5.67
CA PHE A 247 4.04 6.21 5.09
C PHE A 247 3.83 7.30 4.03
N GLY A 248 2.58 7.64 3.71
CA GLY A 248 2.27 8.75 2.80
C GLY A 248 2.66 10.12 3.34
N THR A 249 2.32 11.16 2.58
CA THR A 249 2.52 12.55 3.01
C THR A 249 1.47 12.93 4.03
N TRP A 250 1.91 13.17 5.26
CA TRP A 250 1.03 13.71 6.30
C TRP A 250 1.14 15.23 6.26
N GLU A 251 0.01 15.90 6.08
CA GLU A 251 -0.07 17.33 6.34
C GLU A 251 -0.01 17.53 7.84
N PHE A 252 1.18 17.62 8.42
CA PHE A 252 1.41 18.01 9.82
C PHE A 252 1.63 19.52 10.00
N SER A 253 1.68 20.29 8.92
CA SER A 253 1.71 21.75 8.94
C SER A 253 0.52 22.36 9.69
#